data_AF-W4IBQ6-F1
#
_entry.id   AF-W4IBQ6-F1
#
_cell.length_a   1.000
_cell.length_b   1.000
_cell.length_c   1.000
_cell.angle_alpha   90.00
_cell.angle_beta   90.00
_cell.angle_gamma   90.00
#
_symmetry.space_group_name_H-M   'P 1'
#
loop_
_entity.id
_entity.type
_entity.pdbx_description
1 polymer ?
#
loop_
_entity_poly.entity_id
_entity_poly.type
_entity_poly.pdbx_seq_one_letter_code
_entity_poly.pdbx_strand_id
1 'polypeptide(L)'
;MPYVDKTEEFFKIIEKLSNDNINIRKNRSIVQDTQVGELASKITDLLQSGYQKLQQLERCVKQKGIFNDKTSEIEELTYEVKQTITDVTNELDLLVQYSCNLNISNPQSKTHIDNIISSLKNRLFDFTKKFKDVLQIRSEHIKKQVNRRKMYSYTSNEATFNNDNYKFTPLGDIDIESGQQQVLKQPSKHSYLHSRADAMENIQKVIGDLAQMFQKVATMVTQQDEMIKH
;
A
#
# COMPACT_ATOMS: atom_id res chain seq x y z
N MET A 1 -46.75 11.18 1.15
CA MET A 1 -46.61 12.65 1.14
C MET A 1 -45.74 13.04 -0.03
N PRO A 2 -46.15 13.99 -0.89
CA PRO A 2 -45.28 14.47 -1.96
C PRO A 2 -44.15 15.32 -1.36
N TYR A 3 -42.94 15.14 -1.87
CA TYR A 3 -41.77 15.94 -1.50
C TYR A 3 -41.96 17.36 -2.04
N VAL A 4 -41.99 18.35 -1.16
CA VAL A 4 -42.08 19.76 -1.52
C VAL A 4 -40.66 20.30 -1.55
N ASP A 5 -40.16 20.61 -2.74
CA ASP A 5 -38.88 21.28 -2.91
C ASP A 5 -38.99 22.73 -2.43
N LYS A 6 -38.28 23.05 -1.34
CA LYS A 6 -38.25 24.38 -0.71
C LYS A 6 -37.05 25.22 -1.12
N THR A 7 -36.31 24.79 -2.13
CA THR A 7 -35.09 25.47 -2.60
C THR A 7 -35.40 26.91 -3.05
N GLU A 8 -36.54 27.14 -3.72
CA GLU A 8 -36.95 28.50 -4.08
C GLU A 8 -37.32 29.37 -2.87
N GLU A 9 -37.98 28.80 -1.87
CA GLU A 9 -38.31 29.52 -0.62
C GLU A 9 -37.03 29.97 0.09
N PHE A 10 -36.02 29.09 0.12
CA PHE A 10 -34.71 29.40 0.67
C PHE A 10 -34.04 30.57 -0.07
N PHE A 11 -34.00 30.55 -1.40
CA PHE A 11 -33.39 31.64 -2.18
C PHE A 11 -34.13 32.97 -2.01
N LYS A 12 -35.47 32.97 -1.98
CA LYS A 12 -36.28 34.16 -1.71
C LYS A 12 -36.02 34.75 -0.32
N ILE A 13 -35.81 33.89 0.69
CA ILE A 13 -35.48 34.34 2.04
C ILE A 13 -34.08 34.95 2.09
N ILE A 14 -33.09 34.34 1.41
CA ILE A 14 -31.72 34.87 1.32
C ILE A 14 -31.68 36.22 0.61
N GLU A 15 -32.41 36.38 -0.50
CA GLU A 15 -32.49 37.64 -1.24
C GLU A 15 -33.13 38.74 -0.37
N LYS A 16 -34.17 38.39 0.40
CA LYS A 16 -34.81 39.31 1.35
C LYS A 16 -33.87 39.70 2.51
N LEU A 17 -33.09 38.76 3.04
CA LEU A 17 -32.10 39.01 4.09
C LEU A 17 -30.87 39.77 3.60
N SER A 18 -30.53 39.69 2.30
CA SER A 18 -29.43 40.45 1.70
C SER A 18 -29.76 41.94 1.52
N ASN A 19 -31.04 42.30 1.47
CA ASN A 19 -31.50 43.70 1.39
C ASN A 19 -31.48 44.41 2.74
N ASP A 20 -31.53 43.67 3.84
CA ASP A 20 -31.18 44.17 5.16
C ASP A 20 -29.65 44.13 5.28
N ASN A 21 -29.00 45.25 5.59
CA ASN A 21 -27.57 45.31 5.90
C ASN A 21 -27.28 44.57 7.23
N ILE A 22 -27.50 43.26 7.25
CA ILE A 22 -27.09 42.39 8.33
C ILE A 22 -25.58 42.29 8.20
N ASN A 23 -24.90 42.94 9.13
CA ASN A 23 -23.47 42.81 9.34
C ASN A 23 -23.20 41.38 9.85
N ILE A 24 -23.33 40.39 8.94
CA ILE A 24 -22.92 39.02 9.18
C ILE A 24 -21.43 39.13 9.44
N ARG A 25 -21.03 38.81 10.67
CA ARG A 25 -19.66 38.69 11.16
C ARG A 25 -18.92 37.60 10.34
N LYS A 26 -18.70 37.85 9.06
CA LYS A 26 -17.81 37.10 8.18
C LYS A 26 -16.41 37.47 8.63
N ASN A 27 -15.78 36.71 9.53
CA ASN A 27 -14.30 36.58 9.49
C ASN A 27 -13.63 35.62 10.49
N ARG A 28 -14.33 34.82 11.32
CA ARG A 28 -13.60 33.92 12.25
C ARG A 28 -13.84 32.42 12.15
N SER A 29 -14.93 31.94 11.55
CA SER A 29 -15.21 30.48 11.51
C SER A 29 -14.74 29.77 10.24
N ILE A 30 -14.71 30.46 9.09
CA ILE A 30 -14.50 29.79 7.80
C ILE A 30 -13.02 29.38 7.62
N VAL A 31 -12.07 30.22 8.04
CA VAL A 31 -10.64 30.01 7.78
C VAL A 31 -10.05 28.82 8.56
N GLN A 32 -10.54 28.56 9.78
CA GLN A 32 -10.07 27.43 10.60
C GLN A 32 -10.56 26.08 10.04
N ASP A 33 -11.82 26.01 9.61
CA ASP A 33 -12.36 24.83 8.90
C ASP A 33 -11.64 24.61 7.55
N THR A 34 -11.23 25.69 6.86
CA THR A 34 -10.48 25.58 5.59
C THR A 34 -9.12 24.91 5.78
N GLN A 35 -8.35 25.28 6.82
CA GLN A 35 -7.01 24.70 7.04
C GLN A 35 -7.07 23.23 7.48
N VAL A 36 -8.05 22.87 8.33
CA VAL A 36 -8.30 21.46 8.65
C VAL A 36 -8.69 20.68 7.40
N GLY A 37 -9.58 21.24 6.58
CA GLY A 37 -9.99 20.65 5.32
C GLY A 37 -8.83 20.44 4.35
N GLU A 38 -7.92 21.41 4.24
CA GLU A 38 -6.74 21.34 3.37
C GLU A 38 -5.78 20.23 3.81
N LEU A 39 -5.43 20.18 5.10
CA LEU A 39 -4.59 19.11 5.65
C LEU A 39 -5.24 17.74 5.49
N ALA A 40 -6.54 17.63 5.77
CA ALA A 40 -7.29 16.39 5.60
C ALA A 40 -7.35 15.94 4.12
N SER A 41 -7.49 16.89 3.19
CA SER A 41 -7.45 16.61 1.75
C SER A 41 -6.08 16.09 1.34
N LYS A 42 -5.00 16.75 1.76
CA LYS A 42 -3.63 16.32 1.48
C LYS A 42 -3.36 14.90 1.99
N ILE A 43 -3.79 14.57 3.21
CA ILE A 43 -3.69 13.22 3.77
C ILE A 43 -4.49 12.22 2.92
N THR A 44 -5.69 12.60 2.47
CA THR A 44 -6.55 11.76 1.64
C THR A 44 -5.90 11.49 0.28
N ASP A 45 -5.29 12.49 -0.35
CA ASP A 45 -4.61 12.37 -1.64
C ASP A 45 -3.36 11.48 -1.54
N LEU A 46 -2.57 11.65 -0.47
CA LEU A 46 -1.43 10.77 -0.17
C LEU A 46 -1.87 9.32 0.01
N LEU A 47 -2.93 9.07 0.79
CA LEU A 47 -3.48 7.73 0.97
C LEU A 47 -3.97 7.15 -0.35
N GLN A 48 -4.67 7.93 -1.17
CA GLN A 48 -5.19 7.46 -2.45
C GLN A 48 -4.07 7.06 -3.41
N SER A 49 -3.03 7.89 -3.53
CA SER A 49 -1.82 7.57 -4.29
C SER A 49 -1.14 6.31 -3.74
N GLY A 50 -1.02 6.20 -2.41
CA GLY A 50 -0.52 5.02 -1.72
C GLY A 50 -1.30 3.75 -2.05
N TYR A 51 -2.63 3.80 -2.06
CA TYR A 51 -3.49 2.67 -2.40
C TYR A 51 -3.27 2.20 -3.84
N GLN A 52 -3.06 3.12 -4.78
CA GLN A 52 -2.75 2.76 -6.16
C GLN A 52 -1.41 2.02 -6.25
N LYS A 53 -0.38 2.53 -5.58
CA LYS A 53 0.95 1.87 -5.51
C LYS A 53 0.86 0.50 -4.84
N LEU A 54 0.11 0.39 -3.74
CA LEU A 54 -0.12 -0.87 -3.04
C LEU A 54 -0.86 -1.88 -3.92
N GLN A 55 -1.84 -1.44 -4.72
CA GLN A 55 -2.51 -2.32 -5.68
C GLN A 55 -1.57 -2.80 -6.78
N GLN A 56 -0.68 -1.94 -7.28
CA GLN A 56 0.35 -2.35 -8.24
C GLN A 56 1.31 -3.36 -7.62
N LEU A 57 1.78 -3.11 -6.39
CA LEU A 57 2.60 -4.04 -5.64
C LEU A 57 1.91 -5.40 -5.48
N GLU A 58 0.64 -5.40 -5.09
CA GLU A 58 -0.16 -6.61 -4.94
C GLU A 58 -0.24 -7.41 -6.26
N ARG A 59 -0.41 -6.73 -7.40
CA ARG A 59 -0.39 -7.37 -8.72
C ARG A 59 0.99 -7.97 -9.04
N CYS A 60 2.06 -7.23 -8.81
CA CYS A 60 3.43 -7.69 -9.07
C CYS A 60 3.80 -8.88 -8.18
N VAL A 61 3.40 -8.87 -6.92
CA VAL A 61 3.59 -9.98 -5.99
C VAL A 61 2.79 -11.22 -6.42
N LYS A 62 1.57 -11.05 -6.95
CA LYS A 62 0.71 -12.17 -7.38
C LYS A 62 1.03 -12.73 -8.77
N GLN A 63 1.70 -11.97 -9.65
CA GLN A 63 2.05 -12.43 -10.98
C GLN A 63 2.98 -13.65 -10.92
N LYS A 64 2.57 -14.74 -11.57
CA LYS A 64 3.28 -16.02 -11.59
C LYS A 64 4.08 -16.13 -12.90
N GLY A 65 5.39 -16.12 -12.82
CA GLY A 65 6.27 -16.37 -13.97
C GLY A 65 7.73 -16.52 -13.54
N ILE A 66 8.39 -17.58 -13.99
CA ILE A 66 9.83 -17.82 -13.72
C ILE A 66 10.76 -16.95 -14.58
N PHE A 67 10.22 -16.32 -15.63
CA PHE A 67 10.95 -15.52 -16.60
C PHE A 67 10.70 -14.01 -16.47
N ASN A 68 9.80 -13.58 -15.58
CA ASN A 68 9.47 -12.18 -15.38
C ASN A 68 9.78 -11.79 -13.93
N ASP A 69 11.07 -11.63 -13.64
CA ASP A 69 11.55 -11.33 -12.29
C ASP A 69 11.33 -9.85 -11.94
N LYS A 70 10.14 -9.53 -11.42
CA LYS A 70 9.76 -8.19 -10.98
C LYS A 70 10.33 -7.78 -9.61
N THR A 71 11.46 -8.35 -9.20
CA THR A 71 11.99 -8.11 -7.84
C THR A 71 12.34 -6.64 -7.61
N SER A 72 12.97 -5.97 -8.58
CA SER A 72 13.29 -4.54 -8.47
C SER A 72 12.02 -3.66 -8.39
N GLU A 73 11.02 -3.91 -9.24
CA GLU A 73 9.73 -3.19 -9.19
C GLU A 73 9.01 -3.41 -7.84
N ILE A 74 9.07 -4.62 -7.29
CA ILE A 74 8.51 -4.94 -5.97
C ILE A 74 9.25 -4.18 -4.86
N GLU A 75 10.57 -4.10 -4.90
CA GLU A 75 11.37 -3.39 -3.90
C GLU A 75 11.13 -1.88 -3.95
N GLU A 76 11.05 -1.29 -5.13
CA GLU A 76 10.72 0.12 -5.34
C GLU A 76 9.32 0.44 -4.79
N LEU A 77 8.29 -0.30 -5.24
CA LEU A 77 6.92 -0.12 -4.75
C LEU A 77 6.80 -0.35 -3.24
N THR A 78 7.59 -1.28 -2.68
CA THR A 78 7.64 -1.51 -1.23
C THR A 78 8.19 -0.28 -0.49
N TYR A 79 9.25 0.33 -1.02
CA TYR A 79 9.83 1.55 -0.44
C TYR A 79 8.85 2.72 -0.54
N GLU A 80 8.22 2.94 -1.70
CA GLU A 80 7.25 4.02 -1.88
C GLU A 80 6.01 3.88 -0.98
N VAL A 81 5.48 2.67 -0.82
CA VAL A 81 4.34 2.40 0.07
C VAL A 81 4.74 2.62 1.52
N LYS A 82 5.94 2.17 1.92
CA LYS A 82 6.49 2.45 3.26
C LYS A 82 6.60 3.96 3.50
N GLN A 83 7.15 4.71 2.54
CA GLN A 83 7.29 6.16 2.64
C GLN A 83 5.92 6.84 2.77
N THR A 84 4.92 6.38 2.01
CA THR A 84 3.55 6.89 2.11
C THR A 84 2.98 6.74 3.53
N ILE A 85 3.23 5.61 4.21
CA ILE A 85 2.81 5.42 5.61
C ILE A 85 3.49 6.45 6.51
N THR A 86 4.80 6.64 6.36
CA THR A 86 5.56 7.64 7.14
C THR A 86 5.02 9.05 6.92
N ASP A 87 4.82 9.45 5.67
CA ASP A 87 4.33 10.78 5.31
C ASP A 87 2.93 11.03 5.85
N VAL A 88 2.00 10.10 5.62
CA VAL A 88 0.63 10.18 6.14
C VAL A 88 0.62 10.25 7.67
N THR A 89 1.47 9.47 8.34
CA THR A 89 1.58 9.50 9.81
C THR A 89 2.02 10.87 10.30
N ASN A 90 3.03 11.48 9.65
CA ASN A 90 3.55 12.79 10.03
C ASN A 90 2.51 13.90 9.78
N GLU A 91 1.85 13.90 8.63
CA GLU A 91 0.79 14.86 8.32
C GLU A 91 -0.40 14.72 9.27
N LEU A 92 -0.72 13.49 9.69
CA LEU A 92 -1.77 13.22 10.65
C LEU A 92 -1.41 13.69 12.06
N ASP A 93 -0.15 13.53 12.48
CA ASP A 93 0.36 14.13 13.72
C ASP A 93 0.23 15.67 13.69
N LEU A 94 0.59 16.30 12.56
CA LEU A 94 0.43 17.75 12.38
C LEU A 94 -1.03 18.18 12.46
N LEU A 95 -1.94 17.46 11.81
CA LEU A 95 -3.37 17.73 11.87
C LEU A 95 -3.93 17.59 13.29
N VAL A 96 -3.54 16.54 14.02
CA VAL A 96 -3.96 16.34 15.41
C VAL A 96 -3.45 17.47 16.30
N GLN A 97 -2.17 17.85 16.20
CA GLN A 97 -1.61 18.98 16.96
C GLN A 97 -2.31 20.29 16.62
N TYR A 98 -2.58 20.54 15.35
CA TYR A 98 -3.33 21.72 14.90
C TYR A 98 -4.74 21.74 15.52
N SER A 99 -5.46 20.62 15.48
CA SER A 99 -6.79 20.49 16.10
C SER A 99 -6.76 20.79 17.61
N CYS A 100 -5.78 20.28 18.35
CA CYS A 100 -5.62 20.55 19.78
C CYS A 100 -5.34 22.03 20.10
N ASN A 101 -4.63 22.73 19.20
CA ASN A 101 -4.31 24.14 19.37
C ASN A 101 -5.46 25.08 18.96
N LEU A 102 -6.45 24.58 18.21
CA LEU A 102 -7.64 25.35 17.89
C LEU A 102 -8.49 25.52 19.16
N ASN A 103 -8.70 26.77 19.59
CA ASN A 103 -9.69 27.07 20.61
C ASN A 103 -11.11 27.04 20.00
N ILE A 104 -11.56 25.83 19.67
CA ILE A 104 -12.86 25.61 19.03
C ILE A 104 -13.96 25.81 20.07
N SER A 105 -14.61 26.98 20.00
CA SER A 105 -15.71 27.31 20.90
C SER A 105 -17.01 26.54 20.58
N ASN A 106 -17.14 26.02 19.35
CA ASN A 106 -18.35 25.34 18.87
C ASN A 106 -18.23 23.80 19.02
N PRO A 107 -19.04 23.15 19.87
CA PRO A 107 -19.00 21.70 20.06
C PRO A 107 -19.15 20.92 18.75
N GLN A 108 -20.05 21.36 17.86
CA GLN A 108 -20.31 20.70 16.57
C GLN A 108 -19.09 20.70 15.65
N SER A 109 -18.35 21.81 15.57
CA SER A 109 -17.12 21.90 14.76
C SER A 109 -16.02 21.00 15.32
N LYS A 110 -15.90 20.91 16.64
CA LYS A 110 -14.95 20.00 17.30
C LYS A 110 -15.25 18.55 16.95
N THR A 111 -16.50 18.11 17.12
CA THR A 111 -16.93 16.75 16.75
C THR A 111 -16.70 16.44 15.28
N HIS A 112 -16.95 17.39 14.38
CA HIS A 112 -16.68 17.23 12.95
C HIS A 112 -15.19 16.98 12.66
N ILE A 113 -14.30 17.77 13.25
CA ILE A 113 -12.84 17.62 13.09
C ILE A 113 -12.37 16.29 13.69
N ASP A 114 -12.89 15.91 14.85
CA ASP A 114 -12.57 14.63 15.48
C ASP A 114 -12.99 13.44 14.59
N ASN A 115 -14.17 13.50 13.98
CA ASN A 115 -14.64 12.48 13.04
C ASN A 115 -13.75 12.38 11.79
N ILE A 116 -13.28 13.51 11.25
CA ILE A 116 -12.34 13.53 10.12
C ILE A 116 -11.04 12.81 10.52
N ILE A 117 -10.44 13.20 11.65
CA ILE A 117 -9.20 12.61 12.15
C ILE A 117 -9.38 11.10 12.36
N SER A 118 -10.48 10.68 12.97
CA SER A 118 -10.77 9.26 13.22
C SER A 118 -10.90 8.47 11.91
N SER A 119 -11.63 9.01 10.93
CA SER A 119 -11.75 8.40 9.59
C SER A 119 -10.38 8.25 8.91
N LEU A 120 -9.53 9.27 8.98
CA LEU A 120 -8.19 9.23 8.39
C LEU A 120 -7.27 8.21 9.09
N LYS A 121 -7.30 8.15 10.43
CA LYS A 121 -6.56 7.14 11.20
C LYS A 121 -6.98 5.72 10.85
N ASN A 122 -8.29 5.46 10.79
CA ASN A 122 -8.81 4.15 10.42
C ASN A 122 -8.39 3.76 9.00
N ARG A 123 -8.45 4.70 8.04
CA ARG A 123 -7.96 4.47 6.68
C ARG A 123 -6.46 4.17 6.62
N LEU A 124 -5.64 4.86 7.42
CA LEU A 124 -4.20 4.59 7.54
C LEU A 124 -3.93 3.21 8.18
N PHE A 125 -4.70 2.85 9.19
CA PHE A 125 -4.62 1.54 9.83
C PHE A 125 -4.93 0.42 8.84
N ASP A 126 -6.03 0.53 8.09
CA ASP A 126 -6.41 -0.43 7.06
C ASP A 126 -5.37 -0.50 5.93
N PHE A 127 -4.82 0.64 5.51
CA PHE A 127 -3.75 0.71 4.53
C PHE A 127 -2.50 -0.05 4.99
N THR A 128 -2.07 0.19 6.23
CA THR A 128 -0.90 -0.46 6.84
C THR A 128 -1.12 -1.97 6.98
N LYS A 129 -2.32 -2.38 7.41
CA LYS A 129 -2.69 -3.80 7.51
C LYS A 129 -2.64 -4.48 6.14
N LYS A 130 -3.23 -3.85 5.11
CA LYS A 130 -3.21 -4.40 3.76
C LYS A 130 -1.79 -4.50 3.20
N PHE A 131 -0.94 -3.52 3.47
CA PHE A 131 0.47 -3.58 3.07
C PHE A 131 1.22 -4.74 3.72
N LYS A 132 1.01 -4.96 5.03
CA LYS A 132 1.54 -6.13 5.74
C LYS A 132 1.13 -7.45 5.06
N ASP A 133 -0.15 -7.58 4.71
CA ASP A 133 -0.66 -8.80 4.07
C ASP A 133 0.02 -9.06 2.71
N VAL A 134 0.25 -8.01 1.91
CA VAL A 134 0.96 -8.11 0.63
C VAL A 134 2.42 -8.54 0.83
N LEU A 135 3.13 -7.98 1.82
CA LEU A 135 4.49 -8.38 2.15
C LEU A 135 4.57 -9.84 2.62
N GLN A 136 3.57 -10.30 3.37
CA GLN A 136 3.49 -11.71 3.79
C GLN A 136 3.31 -12.64 2.59
N ILE A 137 2.43 -12.29 1.64
CA ILE A 137 2.28 -13.06 0.38
C ILE A 137 3.61 -13.11 -0.38
N ARG A 138 4.32 -11.98 -0.46
CA ARG A 138 5.63 -11.92 -1.14
C ARG A 138 6.68 -12.79 -0.46
N SER A 139 6.76 -12.77 0.87
CA SER A 139 7.65 -13.65 1.63
C SER A 139 7.36 -15.12 1.30
N GLU A 140 6.09 -15.53 1.34
CA GLU A 140 5.69 -16.90 1.00
C GLU A 140 6.04 -17.27 -0.44
N HIS A 141 5.91 -16.34 -1.39
CA HIS A 141 6.32 -16.56 -2.77
C HIS A 141 7.82 -16.77 -2.91
N ILE A 142 8.65 -15.95 -2.24
CA ILE A 142 10.11 -16.13 -2.27
C ILE A 142 10.48 -17.49 -1.67
N LYS A 143 9.89 -17.90 -0.54
CA LYS A 143 10.11 -19.22 0.06
C LYS A 143 9.77 -20.34 -0.92
N LYS A 144 8.60 -20.29 -1.56
CA LYS A 144 8.17 -21.28 -2.55
C LYS A 144 9.09 -21.34 -3.76
N GLN A 145 9.55 -20.18 -4.25
CA GLN A 145 10.50 -20.10 -5.37
C GLN A 145 11.84 -20.75 -5.02
N VAL A 146 12.39 -20.43 -3.85
CA VAL A 146 13.64 -21.03 -3.35
C VAL A 146 13.46 -22.54 -3.16
N ASN A 147 12.37 -22.98 -2.54
CA ASN A 147 12.11 -24.41 -2.31
C ASN A 147 11.96 -25.19 -3.63
N ARG A 148 11.15 -24.69 -4.58
CA ARG A 148 11.05 -25.30 -5.91
C ARG A 148 12.40 -25.37 -6.58
N ARG A 149 13.20 -24.30 -6.53
CA ARG A 149 14.54 -24.33 -7.10
C ARG A 149 15.40 -25.38 -6.40
N LYS A 150 15.43 -25.49 -5.07
CA LYS A 150 16.16 -26.55 -4.35
C LYS A 150 15.74 -27.95 -4.81
N MET A 151 14.43 -28.19 -5.00
CA MET A 151 13.90 -29.49 -5.45
C MET A 151 14.27 -29.83 -6.90
N TYR A 152 14.28 -28.85 -7.80
CA TYR A 152 14.52 -29.07 -9.23
C TYR A 152 15.95 -28.68 -9.70
N SER A 153 16.80 -28.12 -8.83
CA SER A 153 18.19 -27.74 -9.17
C SER A 153 19.19 -28.88 -9.04
N TYR A 154 18.74 -30.03 -8.50
CA TYR A 154 19.51 -31.27 -8.32
C TYR A 154 19.47 -32.17 -9.57
N THR A 155 19.56 -31.61 -10.77
CA THR A 155 19.69 -32.39 -12.02
C THR A 155 20.75 -31.76 -12.92
N SER A 156 22.02 -31.87 -12.51
CA SER A 156 23.16 -31.77 -13.42
C SER A 156 24.42 -31.97 -12.58
N ASN A 157 24.78 -33.23 -12.30
CA ASN A 157 26.19 -33.67 -12.20
C ASN A 157 26.38 -35.17 -11.97
N GLU A 158 25.33 -35.99 -11.85
CA GLU A 158 25.49 -37.46 -11.86
C GLU A 158 24.31 -38.12 -12.58
N ALA A 159 24.41 -38.16 -13.91
CA ALA A 159 23.68 -39.13 -14.71
C ALA A 159 24.61 -39.62 -15.81
N THR A 160 25.75 -40.16 -15.40
CA THR A 160 26.47 -41.16 -16.20
C THR A 160 25.54 -42.35 -16.28
N PHE A 161 24.64 -42.36 -17.28
CA PHE A 161 23.82 -43.52 -17.62
C PHE A 161 24.72 -44.59 -18.25
N ASN A 162 25.58 -45.21 -17.45
CA ASN A 162 26.18 -46.50 -17.79
C ASN A 162 25.17 -47.57 -17.40
N ASN A 163 24.20 -47.80 -18.29
CA ASN A 163 23.38 -49.00 -18.24
C ASN A 163 23.51 -49.69 -19.60
N ASP A 164 24.43 -50.65 -19.68
CA ASP A 164 24.75 -51.45 -20.87
C ASP A 164 23.58 -52.30 -21.40
N ASN A 165 22.38 -52.20 -20.79
CA ASN A 165 21.19 -52.99 -21.15
C ASN A 165 20.06 -52.23 -21.84
N TYR A 166 20.19 -50.91 -22.07
CA TYR A 166 19.20 -50.17 -22.87
C TYR A 166 19.88 -49.50 -24.06
N LYS A 167 20.06 -50.29 -25.12
CA LYS A 167 20.43 -49.82 -26.44
C LYS A 167 19.25 -49.02 -27.01
N PHE A 168 19.27 -47.71 -26.81
CA PHE A 168 18.38 -46.81 -27.55
C PHE A 168 18.82 -46.86 -29.01
N THR A 169 18.11 -47.64 -29.83
CA THR A 169 18.15 -47.51 -31.29
C THR A 169 17.24 -46.34 -31.65
N PRO A 170 17.77 -45.22 -32.17
CA PRO A 170 16.94 -44.15 -32.70
C PRO A 170 16.14 -44.73 -33.86
N LEU A 171 14.81 -44.66 -33.76
CA LEU A 171 13.93 -44.89 -34.90
C LEU A 171 14.30 -43.91 -36.01
N GLY A 172 14.54 -44.47 -37.19
CA GLY A 172 14.99 -43.75 -38.38
C GLY A 172 14.01 -42.69 -38.87
N ASP A 173 14.60 -41.75 -39.59
CA ASP A 173 14.01 -40.76 -40.49
C ASP A 173 13.21 -39.61 -39.85
N ILE A 174 13.94 -38.73 -39.17
CA ILE A 174 13.65 -37.29 -39.22
C ILE A 174 14.98 -36.58 -39.51
N ASP A 175 15.09 -36.07 -40.72
CA ASP A 175 16.20 -35.25 -41.21
C ASP A 175 16.24 -33.94 -40.40
N ILE A 176 17.10 -33.87 -39.37
CA ILE A 176 17.37 -32.64 -38.60
C ILE A 176 18.74 -32.14 -39.02
N GLU A 177 18.69 -31.38 -40.11
CA GLU A 177 19.74 -30.54 -40.64
C GLU A 177 20.34 -29.65 -39.55
N SER A 178 21.65 -29.81 -39.33
CA SER A 178 22.61 -28.88 -38.73
C SER A 178 22.05 -27.61 -38.07
N GLY A 179 21.82 -27.68 -36.76
CA GLY A 179 21.57 -26.52 -35.90
C GLY A 179 22.31 -26.68 -34.58
N GLN A 180 23.44 -25.97 -34.46
CA GLN A 180 24.27 -25.73 -33.27
C GLN A 180 23.70 -26.22 -31.92
N GLN A 181 24.49 -27.03 -31.20
CA GLN A 181 24.37 -27.15 -29.75
C GLN A 181 24.47 -25.75 -29.12
N GLN A 182 23.33 -25.10 -28.90
CA GLN A 182 23.24 -24.00 -27.95
C GLN A 182 23.42 -24.61 -26.57
N VAL A 183 24.67 -24.64 -26.11
CA VAL A 183 24.99 -24.71 -24.70
C VAL A 183 24.26 -23.54 -24.06
N LEU A 184 23.12 -23.81 -23.42
CA LEU A 184 22.44 -22.86 -22.56
C LEU A 184 23.46 -22.43 -21.50
N LYS A 185 24.07 -21.25 -21.69
CA LYS A 185 24.84 -20.56 -20.65
C LYS A 185 23.89 -20.42 -19.46
N GLN A 186 23.95 -21.34 -18.50
CA GLN A 186 23.22 -21.18 -17.25
C GLN A 186 23.72 -19.89 -16.63
N PRO A 187 22.86 -18.85 -16.48
CA PRO A 187 23.24 -17.69 -15.70
C PRO A 187 23.55 -18.19 -14.29
N SER A 188 24.68 -17.73 -13.75
CA SER A 188 25.30 -18.13 -12.49
C SER A 188 24.26 -18.40 -11.39
N LYS A 189 24.02 -19.69 -11.07
CA LYS A 189 23.09 -20.16 -10.01
C LYS A 189 23.24 -19.39 -8.70
N HIS A 190 24.46 -18.93 -8.41
CA HIS A 190 24.80 -18.16 -7.21
C HIS A 190 24.13 -16.77 -7.16
N SER A 191 23.97 -16.09 -8.29
CA SER A 191 23.41 -14.73 -8.36
C SER A 191 21.92 -14.71 -8.03
N TYR A 192 21.16 -15.68 -8.55
CA TYR A 192 19.72 -15.77 -8.27
C TYR A 192 19.42 -16.07 -6.80
N LEU A 193 20.14 -17.02 -6.18
CA LEU A 193 19.90 -17.37 -4.78
C LEU A 193 20.27 -16.22 -3.83
N HIS A 194 21.35 -15.51 -4.14
CA HIS A 194 21.76 -14.32 -3.37
C HIS A 194 20.69 -13.22 -3.45
N SER A 195 20.27 -12.82 -4.66
CA SER A 195 19.21 -11.82 -4.85
C SER A 195 17.91 -12.20 -4.12
N ARG A 196 17.56 -13.49 -4.05
CA ARG A 196 16.39 -13.95 -3.28
C ARG A 196 16.57 -13.88 -1.77
N ALA A 197 17.79 -14.10 -1.28
CA ALA A 197 18.11 -13.92 0.12
C ALA A 197 18.01 -12.45 0.50
N ASP A 198 18.61 -11.56 -0.29
CA ASP A 198 18.59 -10.11 -0.06
C ASP A 198 17.15 -9.57 -0.08
N ALA A 199 16.35 -9.97 -1.06
CA ALA A 199 14.94 -9.58 -1.15
C ALA A 199 14.14 -10.06 0.07
N MET A 200 14.42 -11.27 0.59
CA MET A 200 13.76 -11.80 1.79
C MET A 200 14.15 -10.99 3.03
N GLU A 201 15.45 -10.69 3.19
CA GLU A 201 15.94 -9.88 4.30
C GLU A 201 15.30 -8.49 4.30
N ASN A 202 15.24 -7.85 3.13
CA ASN A 202 14.58 -6.55 2.99
C ASN A 202 13.11 -6.61 3.39
N ILE A 203 12.36 -7.62 2.93
CA ILE A 203 10.95 -7.80 3.32
C ILE A 203 10.81 -8.00 4.82
N GLN A 204 11.68 -8.81 5.45
CA GLN A 204 11.64 -9.02 6.90
C GLN A 204 11.92 -7.74 7.67
N LYS A 205 12.88 -6.94 7.20
CA LYS A 205 13.16 -5.61 7.75
C LYS A 205 11.94 -4.70 7.65
N VAL A 206 11.32 -4.61 6.47
CA VAL A 206 10.13 -3.76 6.26
C VAL A 206 8.94 -4.24 7.11
N ILE A 207 8.75 -5.55 7.27
CA ILE A 207 7.71 -6.10 8.19
C ILE A 207 8.00 -5.69 9.65
N GLY A 208 9.27 -5.72 10.07
CA GLY A 208 9.69 -5.26 11.40
C GLY A 208 9.41 -3.77 11.62
N ASP A 209 9.80 -2.93 10.66
CA ASP A 209 9.50 -1.49 10.66
C ASP A 209 7.98 -1.26 10.72
N LEU A 210 7.21 -2.05 9.97
CA LEU A 210 5.75 -1.96 9.96
C LEU A 210 5.13 -2.25 11.32
N ALA A 211 5.71 -3.16 12.11
CA ALA A 211 5.20 -3.44 13.45
C ALA A 211 5.30 -2.21 14.35
N GLN A 212 6.40 -1.44 14.25
CA GLN A 212 6.56 -0.19 14.99
C GLN A 212 5.59 0.88 14.49
N MET A 213 5.44 1.04 13.17
CA MET A 213 4.47 1.96 12.58
C MET A 213 3.03 1.62 12.98
N PHE A 214 2.69 0.33 12.96
CA PHE A 214 1.38 -0.18 13.35
C PHE A 214 1.08 0.11 14.82
N GLN A 215 2.06 -0.05 15.71
CA GLN A 215 1.91 0.32 17.11
C GLN A 215 1.63 1.82 17.25
N LYS A 216 2.36 2.67 16.51
CA LYS A 216 2.13 4.12 16.52
C LYS A 216 0.70 4.46 16.06
N VAL A 217 0.25 3.90 14.93
CA VAL A 217 -1.12 4.12 14.41
C VAL A 217 -2.17 3.58 15.38
N ALA A 218 -1.95 2.41 15.98
CA ALA A 218 -2.86 1.86 16.98
C ALA A 218 -2.99 2.79 18.21
N THR A 219 -1.87 3.30 18.74
CA THR A 219 -1.90 4.26 19.84
C THR A 219 -2.62 5.55 19.49
N MET A 220 -2.47 6.04 18.26
CA MET A 220 -3.19 7.22 17.78
C MET A 220 -4.70 7.00 17.76
N VAL A 221 -5.17 5.80 17.39
CA VAL A 221 -6.60 5.46 17.39
C VAL A 221 -7.12 5.34 18.82
N THR A 222 -6.41 4.63 19.70
CA THR A 222 -6.87 4.42 21.09
C THR A 222 -6.89 5.71 21.92
N GLN A 223 -5.90 6.59 21.77
CA GLN A 223 -5.89 7.89 22.47
C GLN A 223 -7.09 8.76 22.08
N GLN A 224 -7.60 8.62 20.85
CA GLN A 224 -8.75 9.40 20.40
C GLN A 224 -10.09 8.87 20.93
N ASP A 225 -10.22 7.54 21.10
CA ASP A 225 -11.40 6.95 21.73
C ASP A 225 -11.62 7.45 23.16
N GLU A 226 -10.55 7.82 23.87
CA GLU A 226 -10.62 8.44 25.20
C GLU A 226 -11.09 9.90 25.14
N MET A 227 -10.71 10.65 24.09
CA MET A 227 -11.12 12.05 23.91
C MET A 227 -12.59 12.22 23.47
N ILE A 228 -13.15 11.24 22.75
CA ILE A 228 -14.55 11.29 22.27
C ILE A 228 -15.55 10.91 23.38
N LYS A 229 -15.12 10.15 24.39
CA LYS A 229 -15.98 9.67 25.48
C LYS A 229 -16.20 10.69 26.62
N HIS A 230 -15.52 11.83 26.58
CA HIS A 230 -15.60 12.90 27.59
C HIS A 230 -16.15 14.19 26.99
#